data_AF-A0A3S2VFB5-F1
#
_entry.id   AF-A0A3S2VFB5-F1
#
_cell.length_a   1.000
_cell.length_b   1.000
_cell.length_c   1.000
_cell.angle_alpha   90.00
_cell.angle_beta   90.00
_cell.angle_gamma   90.00
#
_symmetry.space_group_name_H-M   'P 1'
#
loop_
_entity.id
_entity.type
_entity.pdbx_description
1 polymer ?
#
loop_
_entity_poly.entity_id
_entity_poly.type
_entity_poly.pdbx_seq_one_letter_code
_entity_poly.pdbx_strand_id
1 'polypeptide(L)'
;MSNAYDILGDSALFEFFTTRFNLSSYVSNMDVDKQAEMVEIFIDIKDLRDSDKVDNLIKRFTAMLTSPPARAPRRQRFGPGSATISADTLLAMAQLKTG
;
A
#
# COMPACT_ATOMS: atom_id res chain seq x y z
N MET A 1 -11.81 -9.82 2.74
CA MET A 1 -10.49 -10.04 3.36
C MET A 1 -10.69 -10.76 4.69
N SER A 2 -10.04 -11.90 4.81
CA SER A 2 -10.22 -12.87 5.90
C SER A 2 -8.89 -13.22 6.57
N ASN A 3 -7.75 -13.06 5.88
CA ASN A 3 -6.40 -13.24 6.42
C ASN A 3 -5.36 -12.43 5.64
N ALA A 4 -4.10 -12.42 6.09
CA ALA A 4 -3.01 -11.72 5.43
C ALA A 4 -2.69 -12.24 4.00
N TYR A 5 -2.94 -13.52 3.73
CA TYR A 5 -2.71 -14.10 2.40
C TYR A 5 -3.63 -13.50 1.32
N ASP A 6 -4.80 -12.98 1.69
CA ASP A 6 -5.64 -12.24 0.74
C ASP A 6 -4.96 -10.94 0.25
N ILE A 7 -4.11 -10.32 1.07
CA ILE A 7 -3.31 -9.14 0.67
C ILE A 7 -2.14 -9.57 -0.21
N LEU A 8 -1.49 -10.68 0.13
CA LEU A 8 -0.34 -11.19 -0.62
C LEU A 8 -0.75 -11.76 -1.99
N GLY A 9 -1.95 -12.32 -2.08
CA GLY A 9 -2.51 -12.87 -3.32
C GLY A 9 -2.96 -11.82 -4.33
N ASP A 10 -3.09 -10.56 -3.90
CA ASP A 10 -3.45 -9.43 -4.75
C ASP A 10 -2.25 -8.49 -4.91
N SER A 11 -1.72 -8.40 -6.13
CA SER A 11 -0.53 -7.61 -6.43
C SER A 11 -0.71 -6.11 -6.14
N ALA A 12 -1.92 -5.57 -6.31
CA ALA A 12 -2.21 -4.17 -6.05
C ALA A 12 -2.28 -3.89 -4.54
N LEU A 13 -2.88 -4.79 -3.76
CA LEU A 13 -2.90 -4.68 -2.30
C LEU A 13 -1.50 -4.86 -1.69
N PHE A 14 -0.70 -5.77 -2.24
CA PHE A 14 0.69 -5.94 -1.83
C PHE A 14 1.57 -4.73 -2.20
N GLU A 15 1.41 -4.16 -3.39
CA GLU A 15 2.09 -2.92 -3.80
C GLU A 15 1.67 -1.74 -2.91
N PHE A 16 0.37 -1.62 -2.60
CA PHE A 16 -0.14 -0.63 -1.65
C PHE A 16 0.53 -0.79 -0.28
N PHE A 17 0.55 -2.01 0.26
CA PHE A 17 1.13 -2.33 1.56
C PHE A 17 2.61 -1.95 1.61
N THR A 18 3.40 -2.47 0.66
CA THR A 18 4.85 -2.20 0.59
C THR A 18 5.15 -0.72 0.40
N THR A 19 4.35 0.00 -0.40
CA THR A 19 4.49 1.45 -0.57
C THR A 19 4.12 2.22 0.69
N ARG A 20 2.98 1.88 1.32
CA ARG A 20 2.45 2.58 2.51
C ARG A 20 3.40 2.49 3.69
N PHE A 21 4.03 1.34 3.88
CA PHE A 21 4.99 1.10 4.97
C PHE A 21 6.45 1.28 4.54
N ASN A 22 6.69 1.77 3.32
CA ASN A 22 8.01 2.02 2.76
C ASN A 22 8.93 0.79 2.87
N LEU A 23 8.37 -0.39 2.60
CA LEU A 23 9.07 -1.65 2.59
C LEU A 23 9.89 -1.80 1.32
N SER A 24 11.04 -2.45 1.45
CA SER A 24 11.93 -2.74 0.32
C SER A 24 11.35 -3.83 -0.57
N SER A 25 11.74 -3.85 -1.84
CA SER A 25 11.46 -4.94 -2.79
C SER A 25 12.01 -6.30 -2.34
N TYR A 26 12.89 -6.33 -1.34
CA TYR A 26 13.33 -7.57 -0.70
C TYR A 26 12.16 -8.36 -0.07
N VAL A 27 11.11 -7.68 0.40
CA VAL A 27 9.95 -8.36 1.01
C VAL A 27 9.29 -9.33 0.05
N SER A 28 9.24 -8.99 -1.25
CA SER A 28 8.70 -9.88 -2.30
C SER A 28 9.51 -11.16 -2.50
N ASN A 29 10.76 -11.21 -2.02
CA ASN A 29 11.64 -12.39 -2.10
C ASN A 29 11.60 -13.25 -0.82
N MET A 30 10.88 -12.83 0.22
CA MET A 30 10.76 -13.57 1.47
C MET A 30 9.75 -14.72 1.34
N ASP A 31 9.85 -15.72 2.23
CA ASP A 31 8.82 -16.77 2.37
C ASP A 31 7.44 -16.14 2.61
N VAL A 32 6.41 -16.68 1.95
CA VAL A 32 5.04 -16.14 2.01
C VAL A 32 4.49 -16.06 3.44
N ASP A 33 4.87 -17.01 4.30
CA ASP A 33 4.47 -17.00 5.70
C ASP A 33 5.08 -15.83 6.48
N LYS A 34 6.33 -15.46 6.18
CA LYS A 34 6.98 -14.29 6.79
C LYS A 34 6.40 -12.99 6.24
N GLN A 35 6.00 -12.96 4.98
CA GLN A 35 5.28 -11.82 4.42
C GLN A 35 3.92 -11.65 5.13
N ALA A 36 3.21 -12.76 5.38
CA ALA A 36 1.91 -12.76 6.07
C ALA A 36 2.06 -12.27 7.52
N GLU A 37 3.04 -12.78 8.26
CA GLU A 37 3.35 -12.31 9.62
C GLU A 37 3.65 -10.81 9.64
N MET A 38 4.44 -10.33 8.67
CA MET A 38 4.74 -8.90 8.55
C MET A 38 3.48 -8.08 8.31
N VAL A 39 2.60 -8.53 7.42
CA VAL A 39 1.31 -7.87 7.17
C VAL A 39 0.49 -7.77 8.46
N GLU A 40 0.39 -8.84 9.24
CA GLU A 40 -0.35 -8.86 10.51
C GLU A 40 0.25 -7.95 11.59
N ILE A 41 1.58 -7.71 11.56
CA ILE A 41 2.26 -6.75 12.45
C ILE A 41 1.87 -5.30 12.11
N PHE A 42 1.71 -4.99 10.82
CA PHE A 42 1.47 -3.62 10.35
C PHE A 42 -0.02 -3.27 10.22
N ILE A 43 -0.87 -4.25 9.95
CA ILE A 43 -2.31 -4.08 9.75
C ILE A 43 -3.06 -5.18 10.50
N ASP A 44 -4.03 -4.80 11.34
CA ASP A 44 -5.05 -5.73 11.81
C ASP A 44 -6.00 -6.05 10.64
N ILE A 45 -6.00 -7.30 10.18
CA ILE A 45 -6.85 -7.74 9.04
C ILE A 45 -8.33 -7.49 9.32
N LYS A 46 -8.76 -7.47 10.58
CA LYS A 46 -10.15 -7.16 10.96
C LYS A 46 -10.50 -5.72 10.61
N ASP A 47 -9.53 -4.80 10.66
CA ASP A 47 -9.73 -3.39 10.34
C ASP A 47 -9.97 -3.17 8.85
N LEU A 48 -9.55 -4.10 7.99
CA LEU A 48 -9.84 -4.06 6.56
C LEU A 48 -11.25 -4.53 6.21
N ARG A 49 -12.04 -4.98 7.19
CA ARG A 49 -13.47 -5.28 7.04
C ARG A 49 -14.36 -4.11 7.45
N ASP A 50 -13.78 -3.10 8.09
CA ASP A 50 -14.45 -1.91 8.55
C ASP A 50 -14.28 -0.80 7.50
N SER A 51 -15.38 -0.40 6.87
CA SER A 51 -15.39 0.60 5.79
C SER A 51 -14.79 1.94 6.23
N ASP A 52 -15.03 2.36 7.48
CA ASP A 52 -14.53 3.64 8.00
C ASP A 52 -13.01 3.59 8.23
N LYS A 53 -12.49 2.43 8.64
CA LYS A 53 -11.04 2.22 8.81
C LYS A 53 -10.33 2.12 7.46
N VAL A 54 -10.90 1.42 6.49
CA VAL A 54 -10.39 1.37 5.12
C VAL A 54 -10.34 2.77 4.51
N ASP A 55 -11.41 3.55 4.64
CA ASP A 55 -11.46 4.94 4.16
C ASP A 55 -10.37 5.81 4.79
N ASN A 56 -10.15 5.67 6.10
CA ASN A 56 -9.08 6.39 6.79
C ASN A 56 -7.68 5.95 6.33
N LEU A 57 -7.49 4.65 6.07
CA LEU A 57 -6.23 4.11 5.56
C LEU A 57 -5.89 4.68 4.17
N ILE A 58 -6.88 4.69 3.26
CA ILE A 58 -6.75 5.28 1.92
C ILE A 58 -6.48 6.78 2.04
N LYS A 59 -7.25 7.53 2.84
CA LYS A 59 -7.02 8.97 3.06
C LYS A 59 -5.59 9.26 3.53
N ARG A 60 -5.08 8.47 4.48
CA ARG A 60 -3.69 8.60 4.98
C ARG A 60 -2.66 8.27 3.90
N PHE A 61 -2.92 7.27 3.07
CA PHE A 61 -2.05 6.93 1.94
C PHE A 61 -2.03 8.05 0.90
N THR A 62 -3.19 8.54 0.46
CA THR A 62 -3.27 9.67 -0.48
C THR A 62 -2.63 10.94 0.10
N ALA A 63 -2.82 11.22 1.39
CA ALA A 63 -2.14 12.31 2.08
C ALA A 63 -0.61 12.11 2.09
N MET A 64 -0.12 10.89 2.31
CA MET A 64 1.31 10.57 2.23
C MET A 64 1.88 10.81 0.83
N LEU A 65 1.12 10.49 -0.22
CA LEU A 65 1.54 10.69 -1.61
C LEU A 65 1.54 12.16 -2.03
N THR A 66 0.61 12.95 -1.50
CA THR A 66 0.41 14.37 -1.86
C THR A 66 1.19 15.33 -0.98
N SER A 67 1.55 14.91 0.25
CA SER A 67 2.35 15.73 1.17
C SER A 67 3.79 15.80 0.67
N PRO A 68 4.36 17.00 0.46
CA PRO A 68 5.78 17.13 0.16
C PRO A 68 6.61 16.64 1.37
N PRO A 69 7.69 15.85 1.17
CA PRO A 69 8.55 15.46 2.27
C PRO A 69 9.18 16.72 2.88
N ALA A 70 8.97 16.93 4.19
CA ALA A 70 9.36 18.16 4.89
C ALA A 70 10.89 18.43 4.94
N ARG A 71 11.74 17.54 4.39
CA ARG A 71 13.19 17.72 4.23
C ARG A 71 13.74 16.63 3.29
N ALA A 72 13.55 16.79 1.99
CA ALA A 72 14.40 16.16 0.99
C ALA A 72 14.50 17.11 -0.21
N PRO A 73 15.70 17.32 -0.81
CA PRO A 73 15.81 18.13 -2.00
C PRO A 73 14.91 17.50 -3.06
N ARG A 74 14.10 18.33 -3.71
CA ARG A 74 13.16 17.95 -4.76
C ARG A 74 13.86 17.07 -5.81
N ARG A 75 13.82 15.76 -5.65
CA ARG A 75 13.84 14.85 -6.79
C ARG A 75 12.41 14.80 -7.26
N GLN A 76 12.17 15.48 -8.39
CA GLN A 76 10.92 15.42 -9.15
C GLN A 76 10.45 13.97 -9.25
N ARG A 77 9.47 13.59 -8.43
CA ARG A 77 8.71 12.35 -8.60
C ARG A 77 7.48 12.59 -9.50
N PHE A 78 7.70 13.42 -10.53
CA PHE A 78 6.82 13.70 -11.67
C PHE A 78 7.70 13.98 -12.91
N GLY A 79 8.73 13.16 -13.08
CA GLY A 79 9.60 13.14 -14.25
C GLY A 79 9.90 11.67 -14.62
N PRO A 80 10.27 11.38 -15.88
CA PRO A 80 10.46 10.01 -16.37
C PRO A 80 11.64 9.39 -15.61
N GLY A 81 11.37 8.56 -14.60
CA GLY A 81 12.40 7.86 -13.84
C GLY A 81 12.37 7.97 -12.31
N SER A 82 11.26 8.39 -11.68
CA SER A 82 11.12 8.31 -10.21
C SER A 82 9.83 7.59 -9.84
N ALA A 83 9.98 6.36 -9.30
CA ALA A 83 8.98 5.42 -8.83
C ALA A 83 7.52 5.84 -9.12
N THR A 84 7.11 5.56 -10.35
CA THR A 84 5.75 5.70 -10.86
C THR A 84 4.82 4.78 -10.08
N ILE A 85 3.80 5.36 -9.43
CA ILE A 85 2.65 4.57 -8.97
C ILE A 85 1.93 4.09 -10.23
N SER A 86 1.67 2.78 -10.32
CA SER A 86 1.10 2.16 -11.51
C SER A 86 -0.35 2.64 -11.71
N ALA A 87 -0.77 2.75 -12.97
CA ALA A 87 -2.16 3.11 -13.30
C ALA A 87 -3.15 2.07 -12.73
N ASP A 88 -2.72 0.80 -12.67
CA ASP A 88 -3.46 -0.31 -12.07
C ASP A 88 -3.68 -0.10 -10.56
N THR A 89 -2.70 0.44 -9.83
CA THR A 89 -2.83 0.76 -8.40
C THR A 89 -3.87 1.86 -8.19
N LEU A 90 -3.87 2.87 -9.08
CA LEU A 90 -4.86 3.95 -9.02
C LEU A 90 -6.27 3.44 -9.32
N LEU A 91 -6.40 2.50 -10.26
CA LEU A 91 -7.67 1.89 -10.62
C LEU A 91 -8.18 0.96 -9.51
N ALA A 92 -7.31 0.14 -8.92
CA ALA A 92 -7.64 -0.73 -7.80
C ALA A 92 -8.14 0.08 -6.59
N MET A 93 -7.50 1.23 -6.29
CA MET A 93 -7.97 2.14 -5.24
C MET A 93 -9.33 2.76 -5.54
N ALA A 94 -9.61 3.08 -6.80
CA ALA A 94 -10.92 3.59 -7.20
C ALA A 94 -12.01 2.52 -7.06
N GLN A 95 -11.71 1.28 -7.46
CA GLN A 95 -12.64 0.14 -7.33
C GLN A 95 -12.90 -0.21 -5.86
N LEU A 96 -11.86 -0.19 -5.02
CA LEU A 96 -11.98 -0.44 -3.57
C LEU A 96 -12.90 0.57 -2.87
N LYS A 97 -12.95 1.83 -3.34
CA LYS A 97 -13.82 2.87 -2.80
C LYS A 97 -15.29 2.73 -3.22
N THR A 98 -15.56 1.95 -4.27
CA THR A 98 -16.90 1.87 -4.90
C THR A 98 -17.61 0.55 -4.66
N GLY A 99 -16.90 -0.46 -4.15
CA GLY A 99 -17.44 -1.74 -3.69
C GLY A 99 -17.70 -1.73 -2.19
#